data_AF-A0A1C5C9N0-F1
#
_entry.id   AF-A0A1C5C9N0-F1
#
_cell.length_a   1.000
_cell.length_b   1.000
_cell.length_c   1.000
_cell.angle_alpha   90.00
_cell.angle_beta   90.00
_cell.angle_gamma   90.00
#
_symmetry.space_group_name_H-M   'P 1'
#
loop_
_entity.id
_entity.type
_entity.pdbx_description
1 polymer ?
#
loop_
_entity_poly.entity_id
_entity_poly.type
_entity_poly.pdbx_seq_one_letter_code
_entity_poly.pdbx_strand_id
1 'polypeptide(L)'
;MEADEPTELTAIRAACPDWPAPRTDPPPVSQDRLHAAWLGRAAGCLLGKPVEKLPLAGIRALARATGNWPLATWFTAKGLPAELAATYPWNRRSAPTSLAENIDGMPEDDDLNHPLLTLLLLQRYGPSFTTCDLARLWLDELPAGRTFTAERIAYRNLLDGIEPPHTARYRNPFREWIGAQIRADVHGWTHPGDPSAAAEQAHRDAVLTHTANGVYGAMFTAAALAEAAGGESGVHGALAAGLRVVPPRSRFAHAVRLGVGAARGESDFDAVADRLHAEYGGYHWVHVLPNAALLAAALTHADGDFSDSICRAVSGGWDTDSNGATAGSLAGLLAGSPDALPDRWTTPLKNRLATSVPGFDSIGFDALAGQTHRLTHKEAHRP
;
A
#
# COMPACT_ATOMS: atom_id res chain seq x y z
N MET A 1 17.40 -15.45 -13.83
CA MET A 1 16.39 -14.87 -12.93
C MET A 1 17.00 -14.40 -11.63
N GLU A 2 17.66 -15.25 -10.82
CA GLU A 2 18.20 -14.82 -9.51
C GLU A 2 19.25 -13.68 -9.60
N ALA A 3 20.06 -13.65 -10.65
CA ALA A 3 21.02 -12.56 -10.89
C ALA A 3 20.36 -11.20 -11.22
N ASP A 4 19.13 -11.21 -11.75
CA ASP A 4 18.39 -9.98 -12.11
C ASP A 4 17.44 -9.54 -10.98
N GLU A 5 17.24 -10.39 -9.96
CA GLU A 5 16.30 -10.17 -8.86
C GLU A 5 16.93 -10.49 -7.47
N PRO A 6 18.06 -9.84 -7.10
CA PRO A 6 18.69 -10.04 -5.80
C PRO A 6 17.83 -9.53 -4.64
N THR A 7 17.86 -10.22 -3.49
CA THR A 7 17.16 -9.75 -2.27
C THR A 7 18.05 -8.90 -1.36
N GLU A 8 19.36 -9.13 -1.36
CA GLU A 8 20.29 -8.39 -0.48
C GLU A 8 20.46 -6.95 -0.95
N LEU A 9 20.35 -5.99 -0.03
CA LEU A 9 20.36 -4.55 -0.35
C LEU A 9 21.59 -4.12 -1.15
N THR A 10 22.78 -4.61 -0.79
CA THR A 10 24.03 -4.30 -1.50
C THR A 10 23.98 -4.75 -2.96
N ALA A 11 23.42 -5.93 -3.22
CA ALA A 11 23.28 -6.45 -4.58
C ALA A 11 22.17 -5.72 -5.36
N ILE A 12 21.07 -5.32 -4.69
CA ILE A 12 20.04 -4.47 -5.28
C ILE A 12 20.64 -3.13 -5.72
N ARG A 13 21.34 -2.42 -4.83
CA ARG A 13 22.00 -1.15 -5.13
C ARG A 13 22.98 -1.28 -6.30
N ALA A 14 23.79 -2.34 -6.32
CA ALA A 14 24.73 -2.60 -7.42
C ALA A 14 24.02 -2.84 -8.76
N ALA A 15 22.78 -3.36 -8.75
CA ALA A 15 21.97 -3.56 -9.94
C ALA A 15 21.19 -2.30 -10.38
N CYS A 16 21.13 -1.25 -9.53
CA CYS A 16 20.41 0.00 -9.78
C CYS A 16 21.39 1.15 -10.11
N PRO A 17 21.70 1.40 -11.39
CA PRO A 17 22.69 2.43 -11.77
C PRO A 17 22.27 3.85 -11.36
N ASP A 18 20.97 4.11 -11.32
CA ASP A 18 20.39 5.43 -11.02
C ASP A 18 19.90 5.55 -9.57
N TRP A 19 20.42 4.70 -8.67
CA TRP A 19 20.04 4.69 -7.26
C TRP A 19 20.10 6.12 -6.66
N PRO A 20 19.03 6.60 -5.99
CA PRO A 20 19.01 7.95 -5.44
C PRO A 20 20.14 8.24 -4.46
N ALA A 21 20.78 9.39 -4.64
CA ALA A 21 21.67 9.91 -3.61
C ALA A 21 20.83 10.23 -2.36
N PRO A 22 21.32 9.89 -1.16
CA PRO A 22 20.69 10.32 0.10
C PRO A 22 20.56 11.85 0.14
N ARG A 23 19.47 12.35 0.72
CA ARG A 23 19.22 13.78 0.85
C ARG A 23 19.76 14.27 2.19
N THR A 24 20.68 15.23 2.16
CA THR A 24 21.34 15.74 3.37
C THR A 24 20.50 16.77 4.13
N ASP A 25 19.53 17.39 3.45
CA ASP A 25 18.60 18.38 4.02
C ASP A 25 17.19 18.05 3.50
N PRO A 26 16.46 17.13 4.16
CA PRO A 26 15.16 16.70 3.70
C PRO A 26 14.13 17.83 3.89
N PRO A 27 13.29 18.12 2.87
CA PRO A 27 12.24 19.12 3.00
C PRO A 27 11.23 18.72 4.10
N PRO A 28 10.63 19.68 4.80
CA PRO A 28 9.60 19.36 5.78
C PRO A 28 8.33 18.87 5.07
N VAL A 29 7.73 17.79 5.58
CA VAL A 29 6.34 17.42 5.26
C VAL A 29 5.42 17.95 6.36
N SER A 30 4.31 18.60 5.98
CA SER A 30 3.37 19.13 6.96
C SER A 30 2.50 18.03 7.57
N GLN A 31 1.99 18.28 8.79
CA GLN A 31 1.03 17.39 9.42
C GLN A 31 -0.26 17.24 8.58
N ASP A 32 -0.71 18.30 7.88
CA ASP A 32 -1.90 18.24 7.02
C ASP A 32 -1.72 17.29 5.83
N ARG A 33 -0.53 17.28 5.22
CA ARG A 33 -0.20 16.34 4.14
C ARG A 33 -0.19 14.90 4.63
N LEU A 34 0.35 14.66 5.82
CA LEU A 34 0.31 13.34 6.46
C LEU A 34 -1.11 12.93 6.85
N HIS A 35 -1.95 13.88 7.29
CA HIS A 35 -3.35 13.62 7.60
C HIS A 35 -4.13 13.25 6.34
N ALA A 36 -3.92 13.96 5.23
CA ALA A 36 -4.48 13.62 3.94
C ALA A 36 -4.03 12.23 3.47
N ALA A 37 -2.76 11.86 3.67
CA ALA A 37 -2.26 10.54 3.33
C ALA A 37 -2.92 9.43 4.17
N TRP A 38 -3.06 9.62 5.48
CA TRP A 38 -3.75 8.66 6.36
C TRP A 38 -5.23 8.49 6.01
N LEU A 39 -5.95 9.60 5.78
CA LEU A 39 -7.35 9.58 5.34
C LEU A 39 -7.49 8.91 3.98
N GLY A 40 -6.59 9.24 3.04
CA GLY A 40 -6.59 8.67 1.71
C GLY A 40 -6.35 7.17 1.73
N ARG A 41 -5.38 6.71 2.52
CA ARG A 41 -5.12 5.28 2.76
C ARG A 41 -6.36 4.57 3.29
N ALA A 42 -6.99 5.13 4.32
CA ALA A 42 -8.19 4.55 4.92
C ALA A 42 -9.38 4.52 3.93
N ALA A 43 -9.61 5.60 3.19
CA ALA A 43 -10.70 5.67 2.21
C ALA A 43 -10.51 4.67 1.07
N GLY A 44 -9.29 4.58 0.52
CA GLY A 44 -8.98 3.64 -0.56
C GLY A 44 -9.07 2.18 -0.10
N CYS A 45 -8.56 1.86 1.09
CA CYS A 45 -8.72 0.54 1.70
C CYS A 45 -10.21 0.19 1.84
N LEU A 46 -10.98 1.06 2.51
CA LEU A 46 -12.40 0.83 2.75
C LEU A 46 -13.21 0.61 1.47
N LEU A 47 -12.85 1.32 0.39
CA LEU A 47 -13.53 1.21 -0.91
C LEU A 47 -13.32 -0.17 -1.54
N GLY A 48 -12.13 -0.74 -1.39
CA GLY A 48 -11.78 -2.05 -1.93
C GLY A 48 -12.32 -3.22 -1.10
N LYS A 49 -12.47 -3.08 0.22
CA LYS A 49 -12.84 -4.17 1.13
C LYS A 49 -14.07 -5.00 0.71
N PRO A 50 -15.19 -4.43 0.21
CA PRO A 50 -16.38 -5.22 -0.14
C PRO A 50 -16.16 -6.17 -1.33
N VAL A 51 -15.25 -5.80 -2.23
CA VAL A 51 -15.00 -6.46 -3.52
C VAL A 51 -13.67 -7.22 -3.56
N GLU A 52 -12.93 -7.23 -2.45
CA GLU A 52 -11.74 -8.08 -2.25
C GLU A 52 -12.08 -9.53 -2.62
N LYS A 53 -11.21 -10.17 -3.42
CA LYS A 53 -11.32 -11.55 -3.96
C LYS A 53 -12.31 -11.75 -5.11
N LEU A 54 -13.07 -10.72 -5.51
CA LEU A 54 -13.96 -10.85 -6.66
C LEU A 54 -13.18 -10.81 -7.99
N PRO A 55 -13.60 -11.57 -9.01
CA PRO A 55 -13.05 -11.42 -10.35
C PRO A 55 -13.44 -10.05 -10.92
N LEU A 56 -12.63 -9.51 -11.84
CA LEU A 56 -12.88 -8.21 -12.49
C LEU A 56 -14.31 -8.09 -13.05
N ALA A 57 -14.82 -9.16 -13.69
CA ALA A 57 -16.18 -9.21 -14.21
C ALA A 57 -17.25 -9.04 -13.11
N GLY A 58 -17.00 -9.58 -11.91
CA GLY A 58 -17.89 -9.43 -10.76
C GLY A 58 -17.91 -8.00 -10.23
N ILE A 59 -16.74 -7.36 -10.11
CA ILE A 59 -16.63 -5.95 -9.70
C ILE A 59 -17.41 -5.05 -10.66
N ARG A 60 -17.17 -5.21 -11.97
CA ARG A 60 -17.89 -4.50 -13.04
C ARG A 60 -19.39 -4.71 -12.97
N ALA A 61 -19.83 -5.96 -12.79
CA ALA A 61 -21.25 -6.28 -12.76
C ALA A 61 -21.96 -5.66 -11.54
N LEU A 62 -21.37 -5.78 -10.34
CA LEU A 62 -21.90 -5.20 -9.11
C LEU A 62 -21.99 -3.67 -9.18
N ALA A 63 -20.94 -3.02 -9.69
CA ALA A 63 -20.90 -1.58 -9.84
C ALA A 63 -21.91 -1.07 -10.88
N ARG A 64 -22.01 -1.72 -12.06
CA ARG A 64 -22.98 -1.35 -13.10
C ARG A 64 -24.43 -1.53 -12.63
N ALA A 65 -24.72 -2.62 -11.93
CA ALA A 65 -26.06 -2.90 -11.44
C ALA A 65 -26.56 -1.87 -10.41
N THR A 66 -25.65 -1.19 -9.72
CA THR A 66 -25.97 -0.13 -8.76
C THR A 66 -25.77 1.28 -9.33
N GLY A 67 -25.50 1.40 -10.63
CA GLY A 67 -25.29 2.70 -11.30
C GLY A 67 -23.99 3.41 -10.92
N ASN A 68 -23.01 2.67 -10.38
CA ASN A 68 -21.74 3.17 -9.88
C ASN A 68 -20.57 2.71 -10.79
N TRP A 69 -20.78 2.63 -12.11
CA TRP A 69 -19.71 2.36 -13.08
C TRP A 69 -19.66 3.46 -14.16
N PRO A 70 -18.52 4.15 -14.36
CA PRO A 70 -17.27 4.04 -13.60
C PRO A 70 -17.45 4.33 -12.10
N LEU A 71 -16.58 3.75 -11.27
CA LEU A 71 -16.67 3.87 -9.81
C LEU A 71 -16.48 5.33 -9.38
N ALA A 72 -17.43 5.88 -8.62
CA ALA A 72 -17.40 7.27 -8.16
C ALA A 72 -17.77 7.44 -6.67
N THR A 73 -18.32 6.39 -6.05
CA THR A 73 -18.71 6.35 -4.63
C THR A 73 -18.58 4.92 -4.07
N TRP A 74 -18.89 4.75 -2.79
CA TRP A 74 -18.87 3.47 -2.08
C TRP A 74 -19.77 2.40 -2.71
N PHE A 75 -19.36 1.13 -2.66
CA PHE A 75 -20.22 0.00 -3.01
C PHE A 75 -21.43 -0.08 -2.04
N THR A 76 -22.60 -0.43 -2.56
CA THR A 76 -23.83 -0.59 -1.77
C THR A 76 -24.55 -1.88 -2.16
N ALA A 77 -25.24 -2.53 -1.21
CA ALA A 77 -26.15 -3.63 -1.52
C ALA A 77 -27.56 -3.13 -1.88
N LYS A 78 -27.87 -1.85 -1.62
CA LYS A 78 -29.18 -1.26 -1.93
C LYS A 78 -29.41 -1.25 -3.44
N GLY A 79 -30.52 -1.83 -3.87
CA GLY A 79 -30.90 -1.92 -5.28
C GLY A 79 -30.18 -3.01 -6.07
N LEU A 80 -29.33 -3.83 -5.44
CA LEU A 80 -28.64 -4.92 -6.12
C LEU A 80 -29.60 -6.10 -6.39
N PRO A 81 -29.70 -6.62 -7.63
CA PRO A 81 -30.49 -7.80 -7.93
C PRO A 81 -30.03 -9.04 -7.13
N ALA A 82 -30.98 -9.79 -6.57
CA ALA A 82 -30.68 -10.94 -5.71
C ALA A 82 -29.86 -12.03 -6.43
N GLU A 83 -30.14 -12.27 -7.71
CA GLU A 83 -29.40 -13.21 -8.56
C GLU A 83 -27.93 -12.81 -8.74
N LEU A 84 -27.66 -11.51 -8.86
CA LEU A 84 -26.31 -10.98 -9.01
C LEU A 84 -25.56 -11.06 -7.68
N ALA A 85 -26.22 -10.72 -6.57
CA ALA A 85 -25.67 -10.88 -5.21
C ALA A 85 -25.35 -12.34 -4.87
N ALA A 86 -26.11 -13.30 -5.41
CA ALA A 86 -25.82 -14.73 -5.27
C ALA A 86 -24.64 -15.19 -6.14
N THR A 87 -24.48 -14.61 -7.34
CA THR A 87 -23.39 -14.92 -8.27
C THR A 87 -22.06 -14.36 -7.79
N TYR A 88 -22.06 -13.13 -7.30
CA TYR A 88 -20.89 -12.42 -6.76
C TYR A 88 -21.18 -11.95 -5.34
N PRO A 89 -21.10 -12.84 -4.34
CA PRO A 89 -21.41 -12.48 -2.96
C PRO A 89 -20.37 -11.49 -2.43
N TRP A 90 -20.84 -10.47 -1.71
CA TRP A 90 -19.96 -9.56 -0.97
C TRP A 90 -19.06 -10.35 0.00
N ASN A 91 -17.87 -9.83 0.25
CA ASN A 91 -16.95 -10.41 1.20
C ASN A 91 -17.58 -10.45 2.61
N ARG A 92 -17.77 -11.66 3.16
CA ARG A 92 -18.49 -11.87 4.42
C ARG A 92 -17.86 -11.15 5.62
N ARG A 93 -16.55 -10.89 5.59
CA ARG A 93 -15.84 -10.23 6.69
C ARG A 93 -16.00 -8.71 6.65
N SER A 94 -16.11 -8.12 5.46
CA SER A 94 -16.15 -6.67 5.28
C SER A 94 -17.55 -6.12 4.96
N ALA A 95 -18.43 -6.88 4.32
CA ALA A 95 -19.78 -6.42 3.96
C ALA A 95 -20.58 -5.82 5.13
N PRO A 96 -20.52 -6.37 6.37
CA PRO A 96 -21.24 -5.79 7.51
C PRO A 96 -20.76 -4.40 7.95
N THR A 97 -19.59 -3.94 7.49
CA THR A 97 -18.96 -2.68 7.93
C THR A 97 -18.51 -1.76 6.81
N SER A 98 -18.41 -2.26 5.57
CA SER A 98 -17.70 -1.58 4.47
C SER A 98 -18.59 -1.24 3.26
N LEU A 99 -19.88 -1.58 3.31
CA LEU A 99 -20.86 -1.11 2.32
C LEU A 99 -21.39 0.28 2.73
N ALA A 100 -21.74 1.12 1.75
CA ALA A 100 -22.15 2.51 1.93
C ALA A 100 -23.14 2.74 3.09
N GLU A 101 -24.12 1.84 3.23
CA GLU A 101 -25.16 1.88 4.27
C GLU A 101 -24.70 1.44 5.67
N ASN A 102 -23.52 0.83 5.77
CA ASN A 102 -22.96 0.24 6.98
C ASN A 102 -21.68 0.94 7.48
N ILE A 103 -21.09 1.85 6.68
CA ILE A 103 -19.85 2.53 7.06
C ILE A 103 -20.09 3.39 8.31
N ASP A 104 -19.33 3.10 9.36
CA ASP A 104 -19.30 3.84 10.61
C ASP A 104 -17.88 3.85 11.16
N GLY A 105 -17.04 4.72 10.60
CA GLY A 105 -15.60 4.70 10.86
C GLY A 105 -14.85 3.74 9.95
N MET A 106 -13.52 3.70 10.09
CA MET A 106 -12.68 2.72 9.41
C MET A 106 -12.65 1.42 10.22
N PRO A 107 -13.23 0.31 9.70
CA PRO A 107 -13.10 -1.01 10.32
C PRO A 107 -11.66 -1.50 10.26
N GLU A 108 -11.32 -2.46 11.13
CA GLU A 108 -10.00 -3.07 11.16
C GLU A 108 -9.62 -3.69 9.81
N ASP A 109 -8.36 -3.50 9.42
CA ASP A 109 -7.72 -4.09 8.26
C ASP A 109 -6.20 -4.21 8.48
N ASP A 110 -5.54 -5.22 7.92
CA ASP A 110 -4.09 -5.34 7.98
C ASP A 110 -3.36 -4.24 7.20
N ASP A 111 -3.97 -3.69 6.16
CA ASP A 111 -3.49 -2.48 5.47
C ASP A 111 -3.39 -1.27 6.40
N LEU A 112 -4.15 -1.23 7.50
CA LEU A 112 -4.09 -0.14 8.47
C LEU A 112 -3.28 -0.55 9.70
N ASN A 113 -3.35 -1.81 10.13
CA ASN A 113 -2.59 -2.30 11.29
C ASN A 113 -1.07 -2.24 11.06
N HIS A 114 -0.58 -2.60 9.87
CA HIS A 114 0.86 -2.60 9.61
C HIS A 114 1.50 -1.21 9.70
N PRO A 115 0.94 -0.14 9.10
CA PRO A 115 1.39 1.22 9.36
C PRO A 115 1.44 1.61 10.85
N LEU A 116 0.48 1.19 11.68
CA LEU A 116 0.51 1.43 13.12
C LEU A 116 1.70 0.73 13.80
N LEU A 117 1.95 -0.54 13.41
CA LEU A 117 3.13 -1.27 13.87
C LEU A 117 4.43 -0.58 13.44
N THR A 118 4.49 -0.03 12.23
CA THR A 118 5.65 0.74 11.77
C THR A 118 5.85 2.02 12.59
N LEU A 119 4.78 2.72 12.98
CA LEU A 119 4.89 3.84 13.92
C LEU A 119 5.46 3.40 15.27
N LEU A 120 4.97 2.29 15.84
CA LEU A 120 5.50 1.73 17.08
C LEU A 120 6.97 1.32 16.96
N LEU A 121 7.35 0.70 15.85
CA LEU A 121 8.72 0.30 15.53
C LEU A 121 9.66 1.50 15.59
N LEU A 122 9.31 2.57 14.87
CA LEU A 122 10.11 3.79 14.81
C LEU A 122 10.13 4.54 16.14
N GLN A 123 9.04 4.50 16.91
CA GLN A 123 9.01 5.09 18.25
C GLN A 123 9.89 4.33 19.25
N ARG A 124 9.92 2.98 19.18
CA ARG A 124 10.65 2.11 20.13
C ARG A 124 12.13 1.96 19.79
N TYR A 125 12.46 1.82 18.50
CA TYR A 125 13.81 1.48 18.04
C TYR A 125 14.47 2.58 17.18
N GLY A 126 13.72 3.59 16.77
CA GLY A 126 14.22 4.67 15.91
C GLY A 126 14.38 4.25 14.44
N PRO A 127 14.81 5.17 13.56
CA PRO A 127 14.91 4.93 12.12
C PRO A 127 15.98 3.89 11.74
N SER A 128 16.92 3.61 12.65
CA SER A 128 17.98 2.62 12.50
C SER A 128 17.61 1.22 13.02
N PHE A 129 16.31 0.92 13.19
CA PHE A 129 15.87 -0.41 13.62
C PHE A 129 16.42 -1.53 12.72
N THR A 130 16.58 -2.71 13.30
CA THR A 130 16.97 -3.93 12.59
C THR A 130 15.76 -4.82 12.28
N THR A 131 15.87 -5.72 11.31
CA THR A 131 14.83 -6.73 11.04
C THR A 131 14.51 -7.58 12.28
N CYS A 132 15.51 -7.82 13.16
CA CYS A 132 15.29 -8.51 14.42
C CYS A 132 14.47 -7.69 15.42
N ASP A 133 14.59 -6.35 15.42
CA ASP A 133 13.74 -5.48 16.24
C ASP A 133 12.29 -5.50 15.76
N LEU A 134 12.07 -5.54 14.44
CA LEU A 134 10.74 -5.75 13.88
C LEU A 134 10.16 -7.12 14.26
N ALA A 135 10.96 -8.18 14.19
CA ALA A 135 10.53 -9.52 14.61
C ALA A 135 10.10 -9.54 16.08
N ARG A 136 10.87 -8.90 16.98
CA ARG A 136 10.51 -8.75 18.39
C ARG A 136 9.21 -7.96 18.56
N LEU A 137 9.08 -6.83 17.88
CA LEU A 137 7.87 -6.03 17.92
C LEU A 137 6.63 -6.84 17.49
N TRP A 138 6.73 -7.67 16.46
CA TRP A 138 5.62 -8.53 16.04
C TRP A 138 5.23 -9.54 17.12
N LEU A 139 6.21 -10.18 17.76
CA LEU A 139 5.95 -11.12 18.85
C LEU A 139 5.29 -10.45 20.07
N ASP A 140 5.61 -9.18 20.32
CA ASP A 140 5.06 -8.40 21.43
C ASP A 140 3.65 -7.85 21.12
N GLU A 141 3.43 -7.33 19.91
CA GLU A 141 2.30 -6.44 19.61
C GLU A 141 1.33 -6.95 18.54
N LEU A 142 1.73 -7.88 17.66
CA LEU A 142 0.92 -8.35 16.53
C LEU A 142 0.32 -9.73 16.83
N PRO A 143 -0.99 -9.85 17.08
CA PRO A 143 -1.59 -11.16 17.29
C PRO A 143 -1.40 -12.05 16.05
N ALA A 144 -0.87 -13.27 16.24
CA ALA A 144 -0.56 -14.18 15.13
C ALA A 144 -1.75 -14.42 14.17
N GLY A 145 -2.98 -14.44 14.70
CA GLY A 145 -4.21 -14.59 13.92
C GLY A 145 -4.56 -13.43 12.98
N ARG A 146 -3.83 -12.30 13.07
CA ARG A 146 -3.98 -11.09 12.26
C ARG A 146 -2.94 -10.97 11.15
N THR A 147 -2.06 -11.96 10.99
CA THR A 147 -1.14 -12.06 9.85
C THR A 147 -1.75 -12.91 8.74
N PHE A 148 -1.39 -12.65 7.49
CA PHE A 148 -1.85 -13.42 6.33
C PHE A 148 -0.67 -13.89 5.48
N THR A 149 -0.88 -14.90 4.65
CA THR A 149 0.06 -15.30 3.59
C THR A 149 1.55 -15.40 4.03
N ALA A 150 2.45 -14.59 3.46
CA ALA A 150 3.88 -14.57 3.74
C ALA A 150 4.19 -14.20 5.19
N GLU A 151 3.46 -13.22 5.73
CA GLU A 151 3.55 -12.77 7.11
C GLU A 151 3.20 -13.89 8.07
N ARG A 152 2.12 -14.63 7.79
CA ARG A 152 1.71 -15.73 8.66
C ARG A 152 2.74 -16.84 8.71
N ILE A 153 3.36 -17.16 7.57
CA ILE A 153 4.41 -18.15 7.51
C ILE A 153 5.68 -17.67 8.23
N ALA A 154 6.07 -16.42 8.03
CA ALA A 154 7.22 -15.84 8.72
C ALA A 154 6.99 -15.76 10.24
N TYR A 155 5.79 -15.40 10.69
CA TYR A 155 5.41 -15.39 12.11
C TYR A 155 5.50 -16.80 12.70
N ARG A 156 4.94 -17.81 12.03
CA ARG A 156 5.11 -19.22 12.46
C ARG A 156 6.59 -19.58 12.55
N ASN A 157 7.39 -19.20 11.56
CA ASN A 157 8.83 -19.49 11.55
C ASN A 157 9.54 -18.84 12.75
N LEU A 158 9.17 -17.60 13.14
CA LEU A 158 9.68 -16.97 14.37
C LEU A 158 9.33 -17.79 15.61
N LEU A 159 8.09 -18.27 15.73
CA LEU A 159 7.65 -19.12 16.84
C LEU A 159 8.35 -20.48 16.86
N ASP A 160 8.77 -20.99 15.70
CA ASP A 160 9.58 -22.20 15.55
C ASP A 160 11.08 -21.96 15.83
N GLY A 161 11.48 -20.74 16.20
CA GLY A 161 12.87 -20.37 16.51
C GLY A 161 13.74 -20.09 15.29
N ILE A 162 13.15 -19.83 14.11
CA ILE A 162 13.87 -19.43 12.91
C ILE A 162 14.03 -17.92 12.91
N GLU A 163 15.28 -17.46 12.82
CA GLU A 163 15.61 -16.03 12.86
C GLU A 163 15.65 -15.39 11.46
N PRO A 164 15.39 -14.08 11.34
CA PRO A 164 15.57 -13.34 10.10
C PRO A 164 17.03 -13.43 9.57
N PRO A 165 17.24 -13.42 8.24
CA PRO A 165 16.24 -13.33 7.17
C PRO A 165 15.67 -14.71 6.75
N HIS A 166 16.00 -15.81 7.45
CA HIS A 166 15.55 -17.15 7.06
C HIS A 166 14.03 -17.33 7.19
N THR A 167 13.39 -16.53 8.05
CA THR A 167 11.93 -16.43 8.21
C THR A 167 11.19 -16.23 6.89
N ALA A 168 11.74 -15.43 5.97
CA ALA A 168 11.15 -15.14 4.67
C ALA A 168 11.31 -16.29 3.65
N ARG A 169 12.27 -17.19 3.86
CA ARG A 169 12.62 -18.25 2.89
C ARG A 169 12.14 -19.63 3.32
N TYR A 170 12.17 -19.93 4.60
CA TYR A 170 11.86 -21.26 5.10
C TYR A 170 10.39 -21.60 4.90
N ARG A 171 10.12 -22.47 3.91
CA ARG A 171 8.78 -22.96 3.57
C ARG A 171 7.75 -21.84 3.36
N ASN A 172 8.18 -20.70 2.82
CA ASN A 172 7.32 -19.56 2.52
C ASN A 172 7.07 -19.45 1.01
N PRO A 173 5.92 -19.95 0.51
CA PRO A 173 5.59 -19.87 -0.92
C PRO A 173 5.10 -18.48 -1.34
N PHE A 174 4.77 -17.61 -0.38
CA PHE A 174 4.11 -16.32 -0.60
C PHE A 174 5.09 -15.14 -0.64
N ARG A 175 6.39 -15.39 -0.59
CA ARG A 175 7.47 -14.38 -0.48
C ARG A 175 7.55 -13.31 -1.58
N GLU A 176 6.76 -13.42 -2.65
CA GLU A 176 6.61 -12.41 -3.73
C GLU A 176 5.16 -11.86 -3.81
N TRP A 177 4.38 -11.99 -2.75
CA TRP A 177 3.03 -11.42 -2.66
C TRP A 177 3.09 -9.98 -2.13
N ILE A 178 1.97 -9.26 -2.20
CA ILE A 178 1.92 -7.81 -1.95
C ILE A 178 2.11 -7.42 -0.48
N GLY A 179 2.09 -8.36 0.47
CA GLY A 179 2.04 -8.07 1.91
C GLY A 179 3.18 -7.19 2.45
N ALA A 180 4.37 -7.20 1.82
CA ALA A 180 5.43 -6.24 2.19
C ALA A 180 5.11 -4.81 1.75
N GLN A 181 4.46 -4.64 0.60
CA GLN A 181 4.14 -3.34 0.00
C GLN A 181 3.19 -2.54 0.88
N ILE A 182 2.21 -3.19 1.52
CA ILE A 182 1.22 -2.54 2.39
C ILE A 182 1.81 -2.00 3.70
N ARG A 183 3.07 -2.31 4.01
CA ARG A 183 3.77 -1.82 5.22
C ARG A 183 4.66 -0.62 4.94
N ALA A 184 4.78 -0.23 3.66
CA ALA A 184 5.81 0.69 3.19
C ALA A 184 5.54 2.16 3.50
N ASP A 185 4.28 2.54 3.70
CA ASP A 185 3.86 3.95 3.68
C ASP A 185 4.56 4.84 4.69
N VAL A 186 4.61 4.37 5.95
CA VAL A 186 5.23 5.13 7.04
C VAL A 186 6.71 5.37 6.76
N HIS A 187 7.41 4.42 6.12
CA HIS A 187 8.81 4.61 5.73
C HIS A 187 8.98 5.73 4.70
N GLY A 188 8.04 5.87 3.76
CA GLY A 188 8.05 7.00 2.82
C GLY A 188 7.69 8.33 3.49
N TRP A 189 6.64 8.33 4.32
CA TRP A 189 6.17 9.51 5.03
C TRP A 189 7.19 10.09 6.02
N THR A 190 8.08 9.25 6.56
CA THR A 190 9.12 9.69 7.50
C THR A 190 10.43 10.14 6.83
N HIS A 191 10.59 9.96 5.51
CA HIS A 191 11.78 10.41 4.75
C HIS A 191 11.38 11.34 3.60
N PRO A 192 10.77 12.50 3.89
CA PRO A 192 10.31 13.40 2.84
C PRO A 192 11.47 13.85 1.93
N GLY A 193 11.31 13.61 0.63
CA GLY A 193 12.30 13.94 -0.39
C GLY A 193 13.52 13.02 -0.42
N ASP A 194 13.60 11.96 0.39
CA ASP A 194 14.69 10.97 0.35
C ASP A 194 14.21 9.55 -0.01
N PRO A 195 14.02 9.26 -1.32
CA PRO A 195 13.60 7.94 -1.77
C PRO A 195 14.61 6.83 -1.46
N SER A 196 15.91 7.14 -1.32
CA SER A 196 16.93 6.13 -0.98
C SER A 196 16.74 5.65 0.45
N ALA A 197 16.71 6.57 1.41
CA ALA A 197 16.59 6.23 2.82
C ALA A 197 15.25 5.51 3.12
N ALA A 198 14.16 5.96 2.49
CA ALA A 198 12.86 5.30 2.58
C ALA A 198 12.91 3.84 2.09
N ALA A 199 13.50 3.60 0.92
CA ALA A 199 13.61 2.26 0.35
C ALA A 199 14.49 1.33 1.21
N GLU A 200 15.57 1.85 1.80
CA GLU A 200 16.45 1.08 2.68
C GLU A 200 15.76 0.70 3.99
N GLN A 201 14.97 1.62 4.56
CA GLN A 201 14.21 1.34 5.77
C GLN A 201 13.09 0.32 5.49
N ALA A 202 12.37 0.47 4.38
CA ALA A 202 11.37 -0.50 3.94
C ALA A 202 11.98 -1.87 3.58
N HIS A 203 13.22 -1.91 3.06
CA HIS A 203 13.95 -3.16 2.81
C HIS A 203 14.17 -3.93 4.12
N ARG A 204 14.65 -3.26 5.19
CA ARG A 204 14.86 -3.89 6.51
C ARG A 204 13.57 -4.49 7.08
N ASP A 205 12.44 -3.84 6.85
CA ASP A 205 11.12 -4.39 7.21
C ASP A 205 10.76 -5.60 6.34
N ALA A 206 10.79 -5.42 5.01
CA ALA A 206 10.28 -6.38 4.06
C ALA A 206 10.99 -7.75 4.11
N VAL A 207 12.31 -7.76 4.34
CA VAL A 207 13.10 -9.01 4.40
C VAL A 207 12.77 -9.90 5.59
N LEU A 208 11.95 -9.44 6.55
CA LEU A 208 11.38 -10.30 7.58
C LEU A 208 10.50 -11.40 6.96
N THR A 209 9.73 -11.06 5.92
CA THR A 209 8.66 -11.93 5.40
C THR A 209 8.74 -12.20 3.89
N HIS A 210 9.45 -11.36 3.13
CA HIS A 210 9.49 -11.42 1.67
C HIS A 210 10.91 -11.52 1.11
N THR A 211 10.99 -11.85 -0.18
CA THR A 211 12.21 -11.84 -0.98
C THR A 211 11.94 -11.24 -2.36
N ALA A 212 12.99 -10.84 -3.09
CA ALA A 212 12.93 -10.42 -4.49
C ALA A 212 11.76 -9.44 -4.77
N ASN A 213 10.83 -9.78 -5.68
CA ASN A 213 9.78 -8.85 -6.10
C ASN A 213 8.86 -8.41 -4.95
N GLY A 214 8.68 -9.24 -3.91
CA GLY A 214 7.91 -8.84 -2.72
C GLY A 214 8.62 -7.71 -1.93
N VAL A 215 9.95 -7.78 -1.82
CA VAL A 215 10.78 -6.71 -1.24
C VAL A 215 10.78 -5.47 -2.14
N TYR A 216 10.82 -5.65 -3.46
CA TYR A 216 10.78 -4.53 -4.41
C TYR A 216 9.48 -3.74 -4.33
N GLY A 217 8.34 -4.39 -4.07
CA GLY A 217 7.08 -3.71 -3.80
C GLY A 217 7.17 -2.72 -2.64
N ALA A 218 7.71 -3.15 -1.50
CA ALA A 218 7.90 -2.27 -0.34
C ALA A 218 8.86 -1.11 -0.64
N MET A 219 10.00 -1.42 -1.26
CA MET A 219 11.00 -0.40 -1.62
C MET A 219 10.44 0.64 -2.58
N PHE A 220 9.75 0.19 -3.63
CA PHE A 220 9.13 1.04 -4.63
C PHE A 220 8.10 1.99 -4.00
N THR A 221 7.18 1.47 -3.19
CA THR A 221 6.12 2.27 -2.57
C THR A 221 6.70 3.28 -1.58
N ALA A 222 7.64 2.87 -0.73
CA ALA A 222 8.29 3.79 0.22
C ALA A 222 9.03 4.92 -0.51
N ALA A 223 9.78 4.59 -1.55
CA ALA A 223 10.50 5.59 -2.36
C ALA A 223 9.55 6.55 -3.10
N ALA A 224 8.46 6.04 -3.68
CA ALA A 224 7.46 6.88 -4.34
C ALA A 224 6.76 7.83 -3.35
N LEU A 225 6.42 7.35 -2.16
CA LEU A 225 5.81 8.17 -1.11
C LEU A 225 6.77 9.19 -0.52
N ALA A 226 8.06 8.85 -0.37
CA ALA A 226 9.10 9.79 0.03
C ALA A 226 9.25 10.93 -0.98
N GLU A 227 9.31 10.62 -2.28
CA GLU A 227 9.36 11.60 -3.35
C GLU A 227 8.13 12.53 -3.32
N ALA A 228 6.93 11.94 -3.23
CA ALA A 228 5.70 12.72 -3.10
C ALA A 228 5.72 13.59 -1.84
N ALA A 229 6.15 13.06 -0.68
CA ALA A 229 6.26 13.79 0.58
C ALA A 229 7.21 15.00 0.46
N GLY A 230 8.23 14.91 -0.39
CA GLY A 230 9.13 16.03 -0.69
C GLY A 230 8.46 17.25 -1.31
N GLY A 231 7.31 17.07 -1.98
CA GLY A 231 6.47 18.15 -2.50
C GLY A 231 6.94 18.76 -3.83
N GLU A 232 8.07 18.31 -4.38
CA GLU A 232 8.64 18.82 -5.65
C GLU A 232 8.09 18.07 -6.89
N SER A 233 7.50 16.90 -6.68
CA SER A 233 7.09 15.97 -7.74
C SER A 233 5.60 15.64 -7.68
N GLY A 234 4.97 15.60 -8.86
CA GLY A 234 3.65 14.99 -9.04
C GLY A 234 3.71 13.46 -9.12
N VAL A 235 2.57 12.83 -9.41
CA VAL A 235 2.43 11.35 -9.39
C VAL A 235 3.44 10.63 -10.28
N HIS A 236 3.74 11.15 -11.47
CA HIS A 236 4.72 10.53 -12.37
C HIS A 236 6.16 10.63 -11.86
N GLY A 237 6.50 11.72 -11.15
CA GLY A 237 7.80 11.88 -10.50
C GLY A 237 7.96 10.86 -9.36
N ALA A 238 6.92 10.70 -8.55
CA ALA A 238 6.87 9.69 -7.50
C ALA A 238 7.05 8.26 -8.03
N LEU A 239 6.31 7.85 -9.07
CA LEU A 239 6.46 6.54 -9.70
C LEU A 239 7.87 6.34 -10.30
N ALA A 240 8.44 7.38 -10.89
CA ALA A 240 9.80 7.34 -11.43
C ALA A 240 10.86 7.18 -10.33
N ALA A 241 10.71 7.89 -9.21
CA ALA A 241 11.58 7.74 -8.05
C ALA A 241 11.51 6.33 -7.45
N GLY A 242 10.30 5.77 -7.33
CA GLY A 242 10.11 4.38 -6.92
C GLY A 242 10.83 3.39 -7.83
N LEU A 243 10.80 3.58 -9.16
CA LEU A 243 11.48 2.70 -10.11
C LEU A 243 13.02 2.75 -9.98
N ARG A 244 13.60 3.83 -9.47
CA ARG A 244 15.07 3.97 -9.35
C ARG A 244 15.69 3.11 -8.24
N VAL A 245 14.90 2.68 -7.27
CA VAL A 245 15.34 1.78 -6.19
C VAL A 245 15.08 0.30 -6.49
N VAL A 246 14.54 -0.02 -7.66
CA VAL A 246 14.25 -1.39 -8.10
C VAL A 246 15.18 -1.80 -9.24
N PRO A 247 15.77 -3.02 -9.23
CA PRO A 247 16.61 -3.49 -10.33
C PRO A 247 15.87 -3.38 -11.67
N PRO A 248 16.41 -2.67 -12.67
CA PRO A 248 15.68 -2.29 -13.88
C PRO A 248 15.34 -3.48 -14.78
N ARG A 249 16.01 -4.63 -14.60
CA ARG A 249 15.78 -5.89 -15.32
C ARG A 249 14.85 -6.86 -14.58
N SER A 250 14.37 -6.51 -13.39
CA SER A 250 13.44 -7.33 -12.62
C SER A 250 12.04 -7.39 -13.26
N ARG A 251 11.29 -8.44 -12.94
CA ARG A 251 9.87 -8.53 -13.32
C ARG A 251 9.04 -7.40 -12.72
N PHE A 252 9.34 -6.97 -11.49
CA PHE A 252 8.66 -5.84 -10.86
C PHE A 252 8.81 -4.55 -11.65
N ALA A 253 10.05 -4.18 -12.04
CA ALA A 253 10.29 -2.98 -12.84
C ALA A 253 9.58 -3.05 -14.20
N HIS A 254 9.50 -4.24 -14.81
CA HIS A 254 8.72 -4.45 -16.03
C HIS A 254 7.22 -4.23 -15.80
N ALA A 255 6.65 -4.80 -14.73
CA ALA A 255 5.23 -4.68 -14.40
C ALA A 255 4.80 -3.23 -14.19
N VAL A 256 5.56 -2.45 -13.42
CA VAL A 256 5.29 -1.02 -13.22
C VAL A 256 5.36 -0.24 -14.55
N ARG A 257 6.40 -0.46 -15.37
CA ARG A 257 6.51 0.22 -16.67
C ARG A 257 5.39 -0.16 -17.63
N LEU A 258 4.94 -1.42 -17.61
CA LEU A 258 3.81 -1.88 -18.39
C LEU A 258 2.51 -1.19 -17.95
N GLY A 259 2.28 -1.05 -16.64
CA GLY A 259 1.16 -0.29 -16.09
C GLY A 259 1.16 1.18 -16.52
N VAL A 260 2.29 1.87 -16.35
CA VAL A 260 2.45 3.27 -16.80
C VAL A 260 2.24 3.40 -18.30
N GLY A 261 2.83 2.50 -19.10
CA GLY A 261 2.71 2.51 -20.55
C GLY A 261 1.29 2.26 -21.05
N ALA A 262 0.56 1.34 -20.41
CA ALA A 262 -0.83 1.06 -20.73
C ALA A 262 -1.72 2.27 -20.43
N ALA A 263 -1.57 2.89 -19.25
CA ALA A 263 -2.33 4.07 -18.86
C ALA A 263 -2.07 5.30 -19.74
N ARG A 264 -0.87 5.45 -20.31
CA ARG A 264 -0.55 6.53 -21.27
C ARG A 264 -1.07 6.26 -22.68
N GLY A 265 -1.22 4.99 -23.04
CA GLY A 265 -1.61 4.57 -24.39
C GLY A 265 -3.13 4.50 -24.60
N GLU A 266 -3.90 4.43 -23.52
CA GLU A 266 -5.36 4.24 -23.56
C GLU A 266 -6.05 5.33 -22.73
N SER A 267 -7.12 5.92 -23.27
CA SER A 267 -7.94 6.90 -22.55
C SER A 267 -9.02 6.27 -21.67
N ASP A 268 -9.38 5.02 -21.97
CA ASP A 268 -10.37 4.25 -21.22
C ASP A 268 -9.65 3.28 -20.27
N PHE A 269 -9.91 3.43 -18.97
CA PHE A 269 -9.28 2.59 -17.97
C PHE A 269 -9.83 1.15 -17.97
N ASP A 270 -11.02 0.92 -18.53
CA ASP A 270 -11.51 -0.45 -18.72
C ASP A 270 -10.59 -1.23 -19.67
N ALA A 271 -10.14 -0.60 -20.75
CA ALA A 271 -9.18 -1.18 -21.69
C ALA A 271 -7.80 -1.38 -21.05
N VAL A 272 -7.35 -0.44 -20.21
CA VAL A 272 -6.11 -0.60 -19.42
C VAL A 272 -6.20 -1.83 -18.52
N ALA A 273 -7.26 -1.93 -17.71
CA ALA A 273 -7.45 -3.05 -16.79
C ALA A 273 -7.53 -4.39 -17.56
N ASP A 274 -8.29 -4.45 -18.65
CA ASP A 274 -8.42 -5.66 -19.47
C ASP A 274 -7.07 -6.11 -20.06
N ARG A 275 -6.23 -5.16 -20.50
CA ARG A 275 -4.86 -5.44 -20.96
C ARG A 275 -3.98 -6.01 -19.83
N LEU A 276 -4.04 -5.43 -18.63
CA LEU A 276 -3.27 -5.92 -17.49
C LEU A 276 -3.72 -7.33 -17.08
N HIS A 277 -5.02 -7.61 -17.10
CA HIS A 277 -5.57 -8.94 -16.81
C HIS A 277 -5.21 -9.96 -17.90
N ALA A 278 -5.12 -9.56 -19.17
CA ALA A 278 -4.63 -10.43 -20.23
C ALA A 278 -3.16 -10.82 -20.02
N GLU A 279 -2.31 -9.90 -19.55
CA GLU A 279 -0.88 -10.16 -19.29
C GLU A 279 -0.66 -10.95 -17.99
N TYR A 280 -1.31 -10.56 -16.90
CA TYR A 280 -1.01 -11.06 -15.55
C TYR A 280 -2.09 -11.97 -14.95
N GLY A 281 -3.18 -12.28 -15.65
CA GLY A 281 -4.30 -13.07 -15.13
C GLY A 281 -3.94 -14.50 -14.68
N GLY A 282 -2.77 -15.01 -15.09
CA GLY A 282 -2.24 -16.30 -14.61
C GLY A 282 -1.62 -16.26 -13.21
N TYR A 283 -1.36 -15.08 -12.65
CA TYR A 283 -0.87 -14.93 -11.29
C TYR A 283 -2.00 -15.04 -10.26
N HIS A 284 -1.66 -15.47 -9.04
CA HIS A 284 -2.57 -15.31 -7.92
C HIS A 284 -2.87 -13.82 -7.70
N TRP A 285 -4.11 -13.48 -7.35
CA TRP A 285 -4.58 -12.08 -7.24
C TRP A 285 -3.82 -11.25 -6.18
N VAL A 286 -3.18 -11.89 -5.20
CA VAL A 286 -2.33 -11.25 -4.16
C VAL A 286 -0.87 -11.09 -4.60
N HIS A 287 -0.47 -11.66 -5.75
CA HIS A 287 0.92 -11.59 -6.21
C HIS A 287 1.32 -10.14 -6.48
N VAL A 288 2.55 -9.75 -6.14
CA VAL A 288 2.94 -8.33 -6.19
C VAL A 288 2.94 -7.75 -7.62
N LEU A 289 3.30 -8.54 -8.63
CA LEU A 289 3.42 -8.08 -10.03
C LEU A 289 2.13 -7.52 -10.64
N PRO A 290 0.99 -8.25 -10.69
CA PRO A 290 -0.26 -7.69 -11.19
C PRO A 290 -0.68 -6.44 -10.43
N ASN A 291 -0.56 -6.46 -9.11
CA ASN A 291 -0.94 -5.34 -8.25
C ASN A 291 -0.05 -4.10 -8.48
N ALA A 292 1.26 -4.26 -8.64
CA ALA A 292 2.18 -3.18 -8.95
C ALA A 292 1.89 -2.56 -10.33
N ALA A 293 1.57 -3.39 -11.34
CA ALA A 293 1.16 -2.91 -12.65
C ALA A 293 -0.15 -2.11 -12.57
N LEU A 294 -1.15 -2.62 -11.84
CA LEU A 294 -2.44 -1.95 -11.66
C LEU A 294 -2.31 -0.64 -10.92
N LEU A 295 -1.60 -0.63 -9.79
CA LEU A 295 -1.36 0.57 -8.98
C LEU A 295 -0.69 1.66 -9.82
N ALA A 296 0.36 1.31 -10.56
CA ALA A 296 1.06 2.25 -11.43
C ALA A 296 0.16 2.77 -12.56
N ALA A 297 -0.67 1.91 -13.15
CA ALA A 297 -1.63 2.30 -14.17
C ALA A 297 -2.71 3.25 -13.61
N ALA A 298 -3.32 2.91 -12.47
CA ALA A 298 -4.35 3.71 -11.82
C ALA A 298 -3.83 5.10 -11.45
N LEU A 299 -2.68 5.18 -10.80
CA LEU A 299 -2.03 6.44 -10.41
C LEU A 299 -1.62 7.27 -11.63
N THR A 300 -1.10 6.63 -12.68
CA THR A 300 -0.73 7.32 -13.93
C THR A 300 -1.97 7.88 -14.64
N HIS A 301 -3.05 7.12 -14.70
CA HIS A 301 -4.27 7.51 -15.42
C HIS A 301 -5.08 8.57 -14.65
N ALA A 302 -5.00 8.58 -13.32
CA ALA A 302 -5.64 9.60 -12.48
C ALA A 302 -4.88 10.94 -12.46
N ASP A 303 -3.61 10.96 -12.90
CA ASP A 303 -2.75 12.15 -12.97
C ASP A 303 -2.77 13.04 -11.71
N GLY A 304 -2.77 12.41 -10.53
CA GLY A 304 -2.77 13.08 -9.24
C GLY A 304 -4.15 13.39 -8.65
N ASP A 305 -5.25 13.12 -9.37
CA ASP A 305 -6.59 13.22 -8.78
C ASP A 305 -6.83 12.11 -7.74
N PHE A 306 -7.27 12.51 -6.55
CA PHE A 306 -7.47 11.59 -5.43
C PHE A 306 -8.59 10.57 -5.67
N SER A 307 -9.76 11.02 -6.14
CA SER A 307 -10.92 10.14 -6.29
C SER A 307 -10.68 9.13 -7.40
N ASP A 308 -10.17 9.59 -8.53
CA ASP A 308 -9.82 8.76 -9.67
C ASP A 308 -8.73 7.75 -9.30
N SER A 309 -7.73 8.14 -8.48
CA SER A 309 -6.67 7.22 -8.04
C SER A 309 -7.23 6.01 -7.29
N ILE A 310 -8.05 6.23 -6.25
CA ILE A 310 -8.63 5.13 -5.46
C ILE A 310 -9.69 4.37 -6.26
N CYS A 311 -10.50 5.05 -7.07
CA CYS A 311 -11.55 4.41 -7.84
C CYS A 311 -10.98 3.51 -8.93
N ARG A 312 -9.95 3.95 -9.66
CA ARG A 312 -9.28 3.16 -10.69
C ARG A 312 -8.51 1.99 -10.09
N ALA A 313 -7.80 2.19 -8.98
CA ALA A 313 -7.10 1.11 -8.27
C ALA A 313 -8.07 -0.02 -7.85
N VAL A 314 -9.22 0.33 -7.27
CA VAL A 314 -10.24 -0.66 -6.86
C VAL A 314 -10.97 -1.26 -8.08
N SER A 315 -11.29 -0.46 -9.09
CA SER A 315 -12.02 -0.91 -10.28
C SER A 315 -11.22 -1.91 -11.12
N GLY A 316 -9.89 -1.86 -11.07
CA GLY A 316 -9.02 -2.82 -11.75
C GLY A 316 -8.98 -4.21 -11.09
N GLY A 317 -9.53 -4.38 -9.89
CA GLY A 317 -9.60 -5.66 -9.20
C GLY A 317 -8.29 -6.10 -8.53
N TRP A 318 -8.08 -7.42 -8.47
CA TRP A 318 -7.02 -8.05 -7.68
C TRP A 318 -7.12 -7.74 -6.18
N ASP A 319 -6.05 -7.28 -5.55
CA ASP A 319 -6.01 -6.97 -4.12
C ASP A 319 -6.53 -5.55 -3.88
N THR A 320 -7.86 -5.42 -3.93
CA THR A 320 -8.55 -4.13 -4.14
C THR A 320 -8.38 -3.15 -2.98
N ASP A 321 -8.46 -3.63 -1.74
CA ASP A 321 -8.21 -2.82 -0.54
C ASP A 321 -6.75 -2.41 -0.44
N SER A 322 -5.79 -3.30 -0.64
CA SER A 322 -4.37 -2.96 -0.59
C SER A 322 -3.93 -1.98 -1.68
N ASN A 323 -4.40 -2.17 -2.93
CA ASN A 323 -4.14 -1.22 -4.01
C ASN A 323 -4.84 0.12 -3.76
N GLY A 324 -6.09 0.09 -3.30
CA GLY A 324 -6.84 1.29 -2.93
C GLY A 324 -6.13 2.07 -1.83
N ALA A 325 -5.65 1.39 -0.79
CA ALA A 325 -4.91 1.97 0.34
C ALA A 325 -3.64 2.68 -0.14
N THR A 326 -2.83 2.00 -0.95
CA THR A 326 -1.58 2.57 -1.46
C THR A 326 -1.84 3.75 -2.41
N ALA A 327 -2.83 3.62 -3.30
CA ALA A 327 -3.20 4.70 -4.22
C ALA A 327 -3.70 5.93 -3.47
N GLY A 328 -4.56 5.73 -2.46
CA GLY A 328 -5.12 6.79 -1.64
C GLY A 328 -4.09 7.46 -0.74
N SER A 329 -3.13 6.70 -0.21
CA SER A 329 -1.99 7.25 0.53
C SER A 329 -1.18 8.24 -0.30
N LEU A 330 -0.77 7.82 -1.50
CA LEU A 330 0.03 8.66 -2.39
C LEU A 330 -0.77 9.85 -2.92
N ALA A 331 -1.98 9.64 -3.41
CA ALA A 331 -2.81 10.71 -3.94
C ALA A 331 -3.26 11.69 -2.85
N GLY A 332 -3.53 11.21 -1.62
CA GLY A 332 -3.83 12.07 -0.48
C GLY A 332 -2.65 12.97 -0.10
N LEU A 333 -1.43 12.42 -0.12
CA LEU A 333 -0.20 13.19 0.13
C LEU A 333 0.06 14.27 -0.94
N LEU A 334 -0.32 14.01 -2.19
CA LEU A 334 -0.27 14.95 -3.31
C LEU A 334 -1.38 16.00 -3.24
N ALA A 335 -2.57 15.65 -2.75
CA ALA A 335 -3.69 16.58 -2.57
C ALA A 335 -3.38 17.70 -1.55
N GLY A 336 -2.45 17.46 -0.62
CA GLY A 336 -1.83 18.51 0.18
C GLY A 336 -2.47 18.77 1.55
N SER A 337 -3.77 18.55 1.69
CA SER A 337 -4.48 18.74 2.97
C SER A 337 -5.71 17.82 3.06
N PRO A 338 -6.20 17.52 4.28
CA PRO A 338 -7.43 16.73 4.44
C PRO A 338 -8.64 17.41 3.78
N ASP A 339 -8.70 18.74 3.79
CA ASP A 339 -9.80 19.54 3.19
C ASP A 339 -9.82 19.47 1.66
N ALA A 340 -8.71 19.08 1.03
CA ALA A 340 -8.65 18.84 -0.42
C ALA A 340 -9.28 17.50 -0.82
N LEU A 341 -9.52 16.59 0.13
CA LEU A 341 -10.15 15.31 -0.12
C LEU A 341 -11.68 15.47 -0.09
N PRO A 342 -12.43 14.97 -1.09
CA PRO A 342 -13.87 15.11 -1.10
C PRO A 342 -14.55 14.45 0.11
N ASP A 343 -15.44 15.19 0.78
CA ASP A 343 -16.15 14.79 2.01
C ASP A 343 -16.80 13.40 1.94
N ARG A 344 -17.26 12.98 0.76
CA ARG A 344 -17.87 11.65 0.57
C ARG A 344 -16.95 10.51 0.97
N TRP A 345 -15.64 10.70 0.84
CA TRP A 345 -14.62 9.70 1.17
C TRP A 345 -14.18 9.77 2.63
N THR A 346 -14.14 10.97 3.22
CA THR A 346 -13.55 11.19 4.55
C THR A 346 -14.60 11.23 5.66
N THR A 347 -15.78 11.81 5.42
CA THR A 347 -16.86 11.96 6.41
C THR A 347 -17.32 10.62 7.00
N PRO A 348 -17.55 9.55 6.21
CA PRO A 348 -17.96 8.26 6.76
C PRO A 348 -16.93 7.61 7.69
N LEU A 349 -15.65 7.98 7.56
CA LEU A 349 -14.56 7.47 8.40
C LEU A 349 -14.56 8.06 9.82
N LYS A 350 -15.30 9.16 10.05
CA LYS A 350 -15.52 9.78 11.38
C LYS A 350 -14.25 10.01 12.21
N ASN A 351 -13.11 10.17 11.54
CA ASN A 351 -11.80 10.23 12.17
C ASN A 351 -11.58 9.12 13.22
N ARG A 352 -11.94 7.88 12.89
CA ARG A 352 -11.86 6.73 13.82
C ARG A 352 -11.42 5.47 13.10
N LEU A 353 -10.35 4.85 13.60
CA LEU A 353 -9.84 3.56 13.14
C LEU A 353 -10.01 2.49 14.22
N ALA A 354 -10.72 1.41 13.89
CA ALA A 354 -10.72 0.19 14.71
C ALA A 354 -9.46 -0.64 14.41
N THR A 355 -8.80 -1.16 15.44
CA THR A 355 -7.55 -1.93 15.28
C THR A 355 -7.33 -2.88 16.46
N SER A 356 -6.64 -3.99 16.22
CA SER A 356 -6.12 -4.87 17.28
C SER A 356 -4.71 -4.51 17.75
N VAL A 357 -4.07 -3.49 17.17
CA VAL A 357 -2.75 -3.03 17.60
C VAL A 357 -2.87 -2.30 18.95
N PRO A 358 -2.21 -2.77 20.02
CA PRO A 358 -2.32 -2.18 21.35
C PRO A 358 -1.98 -0.68 21.37
N GLY A 359 -2.80 0.10 22.07
CA GLY A 359 -2.59 1.55 22.24
C GLY A 359 -3.17 2.45 21.13
N PHE A 360 -3.82 1.88 20.12
CA PHE A 360 -4.43 2.62 19.00
C PHE A 360 -5.95 2.45 18.87
N ASP A 361 -6.62 1.91 19.89
CA ASP A 361 -8.06 1.68 19.85
C ASP A 361 -8.83 2.98 19.53
N SER A 362 -9.61 2.94 18.45
CA SER A 362 -10.42 4.05 17.95
C SER A 362 -9.63 5.34 17.69
N ILE A 363 -8.33 5.24 17.37
CA ILE A 363 -7.49 6.42 17.10
C ILE A 363 -7.96 7.19 15.86
N GLY A 364 -7.79 8.51 15.89
CA GLY A 364 -8.03 9.39 14.74
C GLY A 364 -6.84 9.50 13.80
N PHE A 365 -7.14 9.74 12.52
CA PHE A 365 -6.16 9.96 11.46
C PHE A 365 -5.35 11.26 11.66
N ASP A 366 -5.95 12.28 12.27
CA ASP A 366 -5.28 13.49 12.71
C ASP A 366 -4.20 13.22 13.77
N ALA A 367 -4.51 12.36 14.75
CA ALA A 367 -3.59 11.94 15.79
C ALA A 367 -2.47 11.07 15.22
N LEU A 368 -2.79 10.16 14.29
CA LEU A 368 -1.80 9.38 13.55
C LEU A 368 -0.87 10.26 12.72
N ALA A 369 -1.40 11.28 12.04
CA ALA A 369 -0.60 12.26 11.33
C ALA A 369 0.33 13.04 12.27
N GLY A 370 -0.14 13.46 13.44
CA GLY A 370 0.68 14.11 14.46
C GLY A 370 1.78 13.18 15.02
N GLN A 371 1.49 11.89 15.22
CA GLN A 371 2.50 10.90 15.59
C GLN A 371 3.56 10.70 14.51
N THR A 372 3.12 10.59 13.25
CA THR A 372 3.99 10.43 12.08
C THR A 372 4.90 11.66 11.91
N HIS A 373 4.32 12.86 11.99
CA HIS A 373 5.04 14.12 11.89
C HIS A 373 6.12 14.27 12.97
N ARG A 374 5.89 13.81 14.21
CA ARG A 374 6.94 13.83 15.24
C ARG A 374 8.14 12.94 14.92
N LEU A 375 7.97 11.92 14.08
CA LEU A 375 9.06 11.04 13.67
C LEU A 375 9.95 11.70 12.62
N THR A 376 9.41 12.56 11.75
CA THR A 376 10.22 13.31 10.76
C THR A 376 11.15 14.32 11.42
N HIS A 377 10.74 14.92 12.54
CA HIS A 377 11.57 15.91 13.27
C HIS A 377 12.60 15.30 14.22
N LYS A 378 12.41 14.06 14.67
CA LYS A 378 13.41 13.36 15.51
C LYS A 378 14.73 13.08 14.76
N GLU A 379 14.70 13.12 13.42
CA GLU A 379 15.90 13.05 12.58
C GLU A 379 16.72 14.35 12.64
N ALA A 380 16.09 15.51 12.84
CA ALA A 380 16.74 16.82 12.83
C ALA A 380 17.46 17.20 14.14
N HIS A 381 17.37 16.39 15.20
CA HIS A 381 17.87 16.72 16.54
C HIS A 381 18.84 15.71 17.15
N ARG A 382 19.48 14.87 16.33
CA ARG A 382 20.64 14.09 16.78
C ARG A 382 21.94 14.76 16.30
N PRO A 383 22.83 15.17 17.22
CA PRO A 383 24.11 15.78 16.87
C PRO A 383 25.08 14.80 16.21
#